data_AF-A0A353PD93-F1
#
_entry.id   AF-A0A353PD93-F1
#
_cell.length_a   1.000
_cell.length_b   1.000
_cell.length_c   1.000
_cell.angle_alpha   90.00
_cell.angle_beta   90.00
_cell.angle_gamma   90.00
#
_symmetry.space_group_name_H-M   'P 1'
#
loop_
_entity.id
_entity.type
_entity.pdbx_description
1 polymer ?
#
loop_
_entity_poly.entity_id
_entity_poly.type
_entity_poly.pdbx_seq_one_letter_code
_entity_poly.pdbx_strand_id
1 'polypeptide(L)' 'MLNVTKKQAIGLYGSASKLARALEYTRSAVSQWDDEEIPESVYLKLRYQLKPECFDADGRFLGPAPEQRAA' A
#
# COMPACT_ATOMS: atom_id res chain seq x y z
N MET A 1 -1.63 -9.91 -12.49
CA MET A 1 -0.48 -9.13 -11.99
C MET A 1 -0.92 -8.41 -10.73
N LEU A 2 -0.01 -8.24 -9.77
CA LEU A 2 -0.26 -7.77 -8.41
C LEU A 2 -0.23 -6.23 -8.38
N ASN A 3 -1.18 -5.59 -9.06
CA ASN A 3 -1.06 -4.19 -9.45
C ASN A 3 -1.41 -3.20 -8.32
N VAL A 4 -0.57 -3.09 -7.29
CA VAL A 4 -0.57 -1.92 -6.41
C VAL A 4 0.55 -0.98 -6.84
N THR A 5 0.15 0.19 -7.32
CA THR A 5 1.11 1.25 -7.65
C THR A 5 1.59 1.95 -6.39
N LYS A 6 2.77 2.58 -6.46
CA LYS A 6 3.28 3.42 -5.36
C LYS A 6 2.28 4.50 -4.95
N LYS A 7 1.59 5.12 -5.91
CA LYS A 7 0.56 6.13 -5.63
C LYS A 7 -0.63 5.54 -4.87
N GLN A 8 -1.07 4.35 -5.21
CA GLN A 8 -2.15 3.65 -4.51
C GLN A 8 -1.74 3.28 -3.08
N ALA A 9 -0.54 2.72 -2.91
CA ALA A 9 -0.01 2.39 -1.58
C ALA A 9 0.13 3.63 -0.69
N ILE A 10 0.63 4.75 -1.24
CA ILE A 10 0.70 6.03 -0.52
C ILE A 10 -0.71 6.53 -0.17
N GLY A 11 -1.66 6.40 -1.10
CA GLY A 11 -3.06 6.78 -0.91
C GLY A 11 -3.72 6.08 0.28
N LEU A 12 -3.42 4.78 0.49
CA LEU A 12 -3.94 4.02 1.64
C LEU A 12 -3.57 4.61 3.00
N TYR A 13 -2.39 5.23 3.10
CA TYR A 13 -1.88 5.82 4.33
C TYR A 13 -2.01 7.35 4.35
N GLY A 14 -2.46 7.95 3.26
CA GLY A 14 -2.54 9.40 3.05
C GLY A 14 -1.20 10.09 2.80
N SER A 15 -0.05 9.48 3.15
CA SER A 15 1.27 10.03 2.83
C SER A 15 2.38 8.98 2.79
N ALA A 16 3.43 9.26 2.01
CA ALA A 16 4.60 8.40 1.91
C ALA A 16 5.32 8.21 3.26
N SER A 17 5.32 9.23 4.12
CA SER A 17 5.92 9.14 5.46
C SER A 17 5.15 8.18 6.37
N LYS A 18 3.82 8.18 6.29
CA LYS A 18 2.97 7.24 7.07
C LYS A 18 3.13 5.81 6.57
N LEU A 19 3.17 5.62 5.24
CA LEU A 19 3.45 4.33 4.62
C LEU A 19 4.84 3.79 5.04
N ALA A 20 5.88 4.63 4.93
CA ALA A 20 7.23 4.25 5.33
C ALA A 20 7.29 3.82 6.80
N ARG A 21 6.64 4.57 7.70
CA ARG A 21 6.57 4.23 9.12
C ARG A 21 5.87 2.89 9.38
N ALA A 22 4.76 2.62 8.69
CA ALA A 22 4.03 1.36 8.83
C ALA A 22 4.83 0.15 8.30
N LEU A 23 5.65 0.37 7.27
CA LEU A 23 6.51 -0.66 6.69
C LEU A 23 7.86 -0.81 7.38
N GLU A 24 8.17 0.08 8.35
CA GLU A 24 9.48 0.18 9.01
C GLU A 24 10.61 0.51 8.01
N TYR A 25 10.27 1.25 6.96
CA TYR A 25 11.18 1.71 5.93
C TYR A 25 11.56 3.17 6.16
N THR A 26 12.64 3.60 5.53
CA THR A 26 12.94 5.03 5.42
C THR A 26 12.04 5.67 4.36
N ARG A 27 11.76 6.98 4.51
CA ARG A 27 11.02 7.75 3.50
C ARG A 27 11.75 7.72 2.14
N SER A 28 13.08 7.75 2.14
CA SER A 28 13.89 7.68 0.93
C SER A 28 13.71 6.35 0.19
N ALA A 29 13.62 5.23 0.92
CA ALA A 29 13.36 3.93 0.31
C ALA A 29 12.02 3.92 -0.44
N VAL A 30 10.96 4.44 0.17
CA VAL A 30 9.64 4.57 -0.50
C VAL A 30 9.70 5.50 -1.71
N SER A 31 10.50 6.57 -1.65
CA SER A 31 10.66 7.51 -2.78
C SER A 31 11.36 6.88 -3.99
N GLN A 32 12.25 5.90 -3.76
CA GLN A 32 13.04 5.22 -4.78
C GLN A 32 12.29 4.10 -5.51
N TRP A 33 11.11 3.70 -5.04
CA TRP A 33 10.30 2.71 -5.75
C TRP A 33 9.81 3.26 -7.08
N ASP A 34 9.71 2.35 -8.05
CA ASP A 34 9.02 2.59 -9.31
C ASP A 34 7.57 3.04 -9.08
N ASP A 35 7.09 3.90 -9.95
CA ASP A 35 5.72 4.43 -9.85
C ASP A 35 4.68 3.39 -10.32
N GLU A 36 5.07 2.43 -11.15
CA GLU A 36 4.19 1.41 -11.74
C GLU A 36 3.78 0.32 -10.74
N GLU A 37 4.72 -0.28 -10.02
CA GLU A 37 4.44 -1.38 -9.08
C GLU A 37 5.33 -1.26 -7.84
N ILE A 38 4.72 -1.45 -6.66
CA ILE A 38 5.49 -1.55 -5.43
C ILE A 38 6.25 -2.88 -5.37
N PRO A 39 7.35 -2.96 -4.59
CA PRO A 39 8.03 -4.23 -4.40
C PRO A 39 7.07 -5.31 -3.88
N GLU A 40 7.19 -6.54 -4.40
CA GLU A 40 6.32 -7.67 -4.04
C GLU A 40 6.27 -7.92 -2.52
N SER A 41 7.42 -7.80 -1.84
CA SER A 41 7.50 -7.94 -0.38
C SER A 41 6.60 -6.95 0.36
N VAL A 42 6.50 -5.72 -0.16
CA VAL A 42 5.61 -4.68 0.38
C VAL A 42 4.17 -5.01 0.07
N TYR A 43 3.86 -5.44 -1.17
CA TYR A 43 2.52 -5.88 -1.54
C TYR A 43 2.01 -6.98 -0.60
N LEU A 44 2.82 -8.01 -0.33
CA LEU A 44 2.46 -9.10 0.57
C LEU A 44 2.23 -8.63 2.01
N LYS A 45 3.08 -7.72 2.51
CA LYS A 45 2.92 -7.14 3.86
C LYS A 45 1.63 -6.31 3.96
N LEU A 46 1.31 -5.52 2.92
CA LEU A 46 0.05 -4.78 2.85
C LEU A 46 -1.16 -5.73 2.82
N ARG A 47 -1.13 -6.75 1.95
CA ARG A 47 -2.23 -7.69 1.75
C ARG A 47 -2.53 -8.57 2.95
N TYR A 48 -1.51 -9.05 3.66
CA TYR A 48 -1.72 -10.07 4.69
C TYR A 48 -1.51 -9.58 6.12
N GLN A 49 -0.84 -8.44 6.33
CA GLN A 49 -0.51 -7.96 7.67
C GLN A 49 -1.08 -6.59 8.00
N LEU A 50 -0.96 -5.62 7.09
CA LEU A 50 -1.24 -4.21 7.43
C LEU A 50 -2.65 -3.75 7.06
N LYS A 51 -3.11 -4.11 5.86
CA LYS A 51 -4.37 -3.65 5.28
C LYS A 51 -5.09 -4.75 4.47
N PRO A 52 -5.32 -5.96 5.03
CA PRO A 52 -5.97 -7.05 4.30
C PRO A 52 -7.36 -6.67 3.78
N GLU A 53 -8.07 -5.78 4.48
CA GLU A 53 -9.41 -5.30 4.09
C GLU A 53 -9.44 -4.51 2.77
N CYS A 54 -8.27 -4.01 2.31
CA CYS A 54 -8.13 -3.27 1.06
C CYS A 54 -7.92 -4.19 -0.16
N PHE A 55 -7.99 -5.51 0.03
CA PHE A 55 -7.76 -6.51 -1.01
C PHE A 55 -8.86 -7.57 -1.04
N ASP A 56 -9.13 -8.12 -2.22
CA ASP A 56 -10.03 -9.29 -2.37
C ASP A 56 -9.29 -10.63 -2.21
N ALA A 57 -10.04 -11.72 -2.21
CA ALA A 57 -9.49 -13.08 -2.16
C ALA A 57 -8.53 -13.40 -3.32
N ASP A 58 -8.68 -12.74 -4.47
CA ASP A 58 -7.91 -13.00 -5.70
C ASP A 58 -6.56 -12.26 -5.76
N GLY A 59 -6.33 -11.23 -4.93
CA GLY A 59 -5.10 -10.42 -5.05
C GLY A 59 -5.35 -8.96 -5.38
N ARG A 60 -6.57 -8.62 -5.77
CA ARG A 60 -6.85 -7.33 -6.39
C ARG A 60 -6.98 -6.26 -5.33
N PHE A 61 -6.40 -5.12 -5.65
CA PHE A 61 -6.49 -3.93 -4.83
C PHE A 61 -7.87 -3.28 -4.98
N LEU A 62 -8.61 -3.17 -3.88
CA LEU A 62 -9.97 -2.63 -3.84
C LEU A 62 -10.00 -1.12 -3.50
N GLY A 63 -8.85 -0.55 -3.13
CA GLY A 63 -8.76 0.83 -2.63
C GLY A 63 -8.91 0.90 -1.10
N PRO A 64 -8.92 2.12 -0.53
CA PRO A 64 -9.15 2.31 0.90
C PRO A 64 -10.53 1.79 1.28
N ALA A 65 -10.59 1.10 2.43
CA ALA A 65 -11.80 0.50 2.95
C ALA A 65 -12.91 1.54 3.11
N PRO A 66 -14.20 1.17 2.97
CA PRO A 66 -15.33 2.10 3.02
C PRO A 66 -15.36 2.92 4.33
N GLU A 67 -14.89 2.35 5.45
CA GLU A 67 -14.75 3.05 6.73
C GLU A 67 -13.73 4.21 6.70
N GLN A 68 -12.72 4.13 5.83
CA GLN A 68 -11.70 5.17 5.66
C GLN A 68 -12.14 6.30 4.72
N ARG A 69 -13.31 6.18 4.08
CA ARG A 69 -13.88 7.19 3.16
C ARG A 69 -14.78 8.21 3.87
N ALA A 70 -15.13 7.97 5.14
CA ALA A 70 -16.10 8.76 5.91
C ALA A 70 -15.46 9.75 6.91
N ALA A 71 -14.15 9.96 6.84
CA ALA A 71 -13.40 10.88 7.71
C ALA A 71 -12.96 12.14 6.96
#